data_AF-A0A7C9RJT6-F1
#
_entry.id   AF-A0A7C9RJT6-F1
#
_cell.length_a   1.000
_cell.length_b   1.000
_cell.length_c   1.000
_cell.angle_alpha   90.00
_cell.angle_beta   90.00
_cell.angle_gamma   90.00
#
_symmetry.space_group_name_H-M   'P 1'
#
loop_
_entity.id
_entity.type
_entity.pdbx_description
1 polymer ?
#
loop_
_entity_poly.entity_id
_entity_poly.type
_entity_poly.pdbx_seq_one_letter_code
_entity_poly.pdbx_strand_id
1 'polypeptide(L)'
;AFFAGMNAIGDAIAVHCPPEREVQFTWPDTILFDGGVLGGGRLGWPKDCREDEVPDWLVFGVILRAADMAHVEETVAAGGVALLNEGFEMVETEAIVGSFARHFMAAFDRWNERGFDPIARDYLERLTTHAAGQRRGIDVNGDLLLGTSAKNPPERDSLLDGLARVAWYDPEYRAPKLG
;
A
#
# COMPACT_ATOMS: atom_id res chain seq x y z
N ALA A 1 6.73 5.49 8.89
CA ALA A 1 6.34 4.08 9.17
C ALA A 1 5.44 3.52 8.08
N PHE A 2 4.33 4.18 7.74
CA PHE A 2 3.38 3.70 6.73
C PHE A 2 4.01 3.34 5.37
N PHE A 3 4.75 4.26 4.73
CA PHE A 3 5.38 4.01 3.43
C PHE A 3 6.40 2.85 3.47
N ALA A 4 7.16 2.73 4.55
CA ALA A 4 8.06 1.59 4.74
C ALA A 4 7.27 0.25 4.83
N GLY A 5 6.11 0.27 5.49
CA GLY A 5 5.22 -0.89 5.58
C GLY A 5 4.61 -1.26 4.22
N MET A 6 4.14 -0.27 3.47
CA MET A 6 3.61 -0.47 2.11
C MET A 6 4.68 -1.03 1.17
N ASN A 7 5.90 -0.45 1.18
CA ASN A 7 7.00 -0.99 0.38
C ASN A 7 7.37 -2.42 0.79
N ALA A 8 7.45 -2.69 2.09
CA ALA A 8 7.81 -4.01 2.59
C ALA A 8 6.80 -5.09 2.21
N ILE A 9 5.50 -4.78 2.18
CA ILE A 9 4.52 -5.75 1.68
C ILE A 9 4.60 -5.90 0.17
N GLY A 10 4.83 -4.81 -0.58
CA GLY A 10 5.06 -4.88 -2.02
C GLY A 10 6.26 -5.78 -2.37
N ASP A 11 7.38 -5.61 -1.67
CA ASP A 11 8.56 -6.46 -1.81
C ASP A 11 8.26 -7.92 -1.42
N ALA A 12 7.53 -8.14 -0.32
CA ALA A 12 7.19 -9.48 0.13
C ALA A 12 6.30 -10.25 -0.85
N ILE A 13 5.33 -9.58 -1.48
CA ILE A 13 4.49 -10.17 -2.53
C ILE A 13 5.36 -10.46 -3.77
N ALA A 14 6.16 -9.48 -4.22
CA ALA A 14 6.99 -9.61 -5.42
C ALA A 14 8.00 -10.78 -5.35
N VAL A 15 8.51 -11.11 -4.16
CA VAL A 15 9.43 -12.25 -3.97
C VAL A 15 8.77 -13.60 -4.26
N HIS A 16 7.46 -13.71 -4.02
CA HIS A 16 6.70 -14.97 -4.16
C HIS A 16 5.79 -14.97 -5.39
N CYS A 17 5.90 -13.93 -6.21
CA CYS A 17 5.06 -13.71 -7.39
C CYS A 17 5.79 -14.13 -8.67
N PRO A 18 5.10 -14.65 -9.70
CA PRO A 18 5.65 -14.75 -11.04
C PRO A 18 6.22 -13.41 -11.54
N PRO A 19 7.38 -13.40 -12.24
CA PRO A 19 8.12 -12.18 -12.58
C PRO A 19 7.38 -11.23 -13.55
N GLU A 20 6.40 -11.73 -14.28
CA GLU A 20 5.58 -10.95 -15.23
C GLU A 20 4.45 -10.14 -14.59
N ARG A 21 4.21 -10.29 -13.28
CA ARG A 21 3.08 -9.67 -12.58
C ARG A 21 3.52 -8.51 -11.70
N GLU A 22 2.66 -7.51 -11.60
CA GLU A 22 3.03 -6.22 -11.00
C GLU A 22 2.22 -5.92 -9.73
N VAL A 23 2.93 -5.52 -8.67
CA VAL A 23 2.33 -4.97 -7.45
C VAL A 23 2.36 -3.45 -7.54
N GLN A 24 1.17 -2.86 -7.53
CA GLN A 24 0.98 -1.40 -7.60
C GLN A 24 0.21 -0.89 -6.39
N PHE A 25 0.26 0.42 -6.17
CA PHE A 25 -0.51 1.09 -5.14
C PHE A 25 -1.43 2.14 -5.75
N THR A 26 -2.67 2.18 -5.27
CA THR A 26 -3.50 3.38 -5.38
C THR A 26 -3.38 4.17 -4.08
N TRP A 27 -3.15 5.47 -4.22
CA TRP A 27 -2.92 6.35 -3.08
C TRP A 27 -4.07 6.29 -2.06
N PRO A 28 -3.77 6.28 -0.75
CA PRO A 28 -2.46 6.01 -0.14
C PRO A 28 -2.22 4.53 0.18
N ASP A 29 -3.28 3.73 0.26
CA ASP A 29 -3.29 2.51 1.07
C ASP A 29 -3.75 1.26 0.33
N THR A 30 -4.20 1.39 -0.91
CA THR A 30 -4.75 0.27 -1.69
C THR A 30 -3.63 -0.48 -2.38
N ILE A 31 -3.58 -1.80 -2.20
CA ILE A 31 -2.64 -2.71 -2.86
C ILE A 31 -3.36 -3.35 -4.04
N LEU A 32 -2.81 -3.14 -5.23
CA LEU A 32 -3.24 -3.76 -6.46
C LEU A 32 -2.28 -4.87 -6.87
N PHE A 33 -2.83 -5.90 -7.49
CA PHE A 33 -2.07 -6.96 -8.13
C PHE A 33 -2.66 -7.19 -9.52
N ASP A 34 -1.86 -6.97 -10.57
CA ASP A 34 -2.29 -6.95 -11.97
C ASP A 34 -3.56 -6.08 -12.21
N GLY A 35 -3.65 -4.96 -11.49
CA GLY A 35 -4.73 -3.97 -11.59
C GLY A 35 -5.97 -4.25 -10.75
N GLY A 36 -6.12 -5.45 -10.17
CA GLY A 36 -7.23 -5.77 -9.27
C GLY A 36 -6.92 -5.46 -7.81
N VAL A 37 -7.95 -5.16 -7.01
CA VAL A 37 -7.78 -4.87 -5.57
C VAL A 37 -7.45 -6.16 -4.83
N LEU A 38 -6.21 -6.27 -4.34
CA LEU A 38 -5.74 -7.39 -3.52
C LEU A 38 -5.98 -7.13 -2.03
N GLY A 39 -5.85 -5.88 -1.61
CA GLY A 39 -5.84 -5.55 -0.20
C GLY A 39 -5.48 -4.10 0.10
N GLY A 40 -5.02 -3.86 1.32
CA GLY A 40 -4.50 -2.55 1.70
C GLY A 40 -3.85 -2.47 3.06
N GLY A 41 -3.12 -1.37 3.26
CA GLY A 41 -2.43 -1.04 4.49
C GLY A 41 -3.28 -0.17 5.42
N ARG A 42 -3.01 -0.23 6.73
CA ARG A 42 -3.58 0.67 7.73
C ARG A 42 -2.50 1.09 8.70
N LEU A 43 -2.63 2.31 9.20
CA LEU A 43 -1.80 2.83 10.28
C LEU A 43 -2.71 3.17 11.47
N GLY A 44 -2.30 2.78 12.67
CA GLY A 44 -2.94 3.12 13.92
C GLY A 44 -1.97 3.87 14.84
N TRP A 45 -2.49 4.83 15.60
CA TRP A 45 -1.78 5.67 16.56
C TRP A 45 -2.77 6.13 17.67
N PRO A 46 -2.28 6.69 18.81
CA PRO A 46 -3.14 7.25 19.85
C PRO A 46 -4.07 8.35 19.31
N LYS A 47 -5.35 8.36 19.69
CA LYS A 47 -6.36 9.32 19.18
C LYS A 47 -6.10 10.76 19.61
N ASP A 48 -5.41 10.93 20.72
CA ASP A 48 -5.05 12.20 21.36
C ASP A 48 -3.68 12.73 20.94
N CYS A 49 -2.92 11.97 20.12
CA CYS A 49 -1.67 12.44 19.55
C CYS A 49 -1.93 13.44 18.42
N ARG A 50 -1.39 14.64 18.54
CA ARG A 50 -1.42 15.63 17.47
C ARG A 50 -0.42 15.28 16.37
N GLU A 51 -0.60 15.87 15.19
CA GLU A 51 0.28 15.63 14.03
C GLU A 51 1.71 16.15 14.25
N ASP A 52 1.88 17.16 15.11
CA ASP A 52 3.17 17.73 15.52
C ASP A 52 3.81 17.01 16.73
N GLU A 53 3.18 15.95 17.25
CA GLU A 53 3.65 15.18 18.38
C GLU A 53 4.19 13.80 17.96
N VAL A 54 5.15 13.29 18.73
CA VAL A 54 5.64 11.92 18.54
C VAL A 54 4.68 10.97 19.26
N PRO A 55 4.03 10.02 18.57
CA PRO A 55 3.12 9.09 19.22
C PRO A 55 3.86 8.08 20.09
N ASP A 56 3.27 7.71 21.22
CA ASP A 56 3.80 6.66 22.11
C ASP A 56 3.94 5.30 21.42
N TRP A 57 3.09 5.05 20.42
CA TRP A 57 3.12 3.84 19.61
C TRP A 57 2.57 4.08 18.21
N LEU A 58 3.03 3.25 17.27
CA LEU A 58 2.49 3.15 15.91
C LEU A 58 2.28 1.67 15.57
N VAL A 59 1.13 1.36 14.96
CA VAL A 59 0.84 0.02 14.44
C VAL A 59 0.57 0.12 12.94
N PHE A 60 1.39 -0.55 12.13
CA PHE A 60 1.10 -0.78 10.73
C PHE A 60 0.49 -2.18 10.57
N GLY A 61 -0.64 -2.27 9.87
CA GLY A 61 -1.31 -3.52 9.56
C GLY A 61 -1.62 -3.63 8.07
N VAL A 62 -1.70 -4.85 7.57
CA VAL A 62 -2.05 -5.14 6.18
C VAL A 62 -3.14 -6.20 6.15
N ILE A 63 -4.08 -6.07 5.23
CA ILE A 63 -5.03 -7.12 4.88
C ILE A 63 -4.84 -7.46 3.40
N LEU A 64 -4.66 -8.74 3.09
CA LEU A 64 -4.61 -9.28 1.73
C LEU A 64 -5.71 -10.34 1.55
N ARG A 65 -6.30 -10.42 0.35
CA ARG A 65 -7.20 -11.51 -0.01
C ARG A 65 -6.39 -12.74 -0.39
N ALA A 66 -6.42 -13.77 0.46
CA ALA A 66 -5.74 -15.03 0.18
C ALA A 66 -6.50 -15.87 -0.87
N ALA A 67 -7.82 -16.01 -0.72
CA ALA A 67 -8.68 -16.82 -1.57
C ALA A 67 -9.99 -16.08 -1.91
N ASP A 68 -10.69 -16.55 -2.94
CA ASP A 68 -12.01 -16.03 -3.29
C ASP A 68 -13.04 -16.23 -2.17
N MET A 69 -14.01 -15.31 -2.15
CA MET A 69 -15.12 -15.37 -1.21
C MET A 69 -16.24 -16.21 -1.82
N ALA A 70 -16.36 -17.46 -1.40
CA ALA A 70 -17.31 -18.45 -1.91
C ALA A 70 -18.82 -18.08 -1.82
N HIS A 71 -19.15 -16.95 -1.20
CA HIS A 71 -20.51 -16.46 -1.00
C HIS A 71 -20.84 -15.20 -1.81
N VAL A 72 -19.93 -14.75 -2.68
CA VAL A 72 -20.15 -13.56 -3.51
C VAL A 72 -20.49 -13.97 -4.94
N GLU A 73 -21.47 -13.31 -5.55
CA GLU A 73 -21.84 -13.56 -6.95
C GLU A 73 -20.64 -13.29 -7.88
N GLU A 74 -20.45 -14.15 -8.88
CA GLU A 74 -19.30 -14.13 -9.81
C GLU A 74 -19.17 -12.80 -10.58
N THR A 75 -20.28 -12.10 -10.82
CA THR A 75 -20.33 -10.77 -11.45
C THR A 75 -19.76 -9.67 -10.56
N VAL A 76 -19.80 -9.83 -9.24
CA VAL A 76 -19.26 -8.89 -8.25
C VAL A 76 -17.79 -9.21 -7.98
N ALA A 77 -17.37 -10.47 -8.09
CA ALA A 77 -15.98 -10.89 -7.88
C ALA A 77 -15.00 -10.39 -8.95
N ALA A 78 -15.50 -10.00 -10.14
CA ALA A 78 -14.70 -9.75 -11.34
C ALA A 78 -13.72 -8.56 -11.28
N GLY A 79 -13.80 -7.67 -10.29
CA GLY A 79 -12.84 -6.55 -10.10
C GLY A 79 -11.82 -6.79 -8.98
N GLY A 80 -11.87 -7.92 -8.29
CA GLY A 80 -10.99 -8.28 -7.19
C GLY A 80 -10.04 -9.40 -7.56
N VAL A 81 -8.91 -9.48 -6.86
CA VAL A 81 -7.90 -10.53 -7.03
C VAL A 81 -7.62 -11.24 -5.72
N ALA A 82 -7.30 -12.53 -5.79
CA ALA A 82 -6.96 -13.36 -4.64
C ALA A 82 -5.66 -14.11 -4.91
N LEU A 83 -4.76 -14.17 -3.93
CA LEU A 83 -3.43 -14.78 -4.10
C LEU A 83 -3.50 -16.19 -4.74
N LEU A 84 -4.37 -17.07 -4.26
CA LEU A 84 -4.48 -18.44 -4.78
C LEU A 84 -4.93 -18.51 -6.25
N ASN A 85 -5.81 -17.60 -6.68
CA ASN A 85 -6.21 -17.52 -8.09
C ASN A 85 -5.09 -16.97 -8.97
N GLU A 86 -4.25 -16.15 -8.36
CA GLU A 86 -3.05 -15.59 -8.96
C GLU A 86 -1.84 -16.54 -8.89
N GLY A 87 -2.09 -17.84 -8.72
CA GLY A 87 -1.07 -18.88 -8.80
C GLY A 87 -0.16 -18.98 -7.59
N PHE A 88 -0.45 -18.25 -6.50
CA PHE A 88 0.24 -18.48 -5.24
C PHE A 88 -0.21 -19.80 -4.62
N GLU A 89 0.73 -20.51 -4.00
CA GLU A 89 0.41 -21.66 -3.16
C GLU A 89 0.09 -21.23 -1.71
N MET A 90 -0.62 -22.08 -0.97
CA MET A 90 -0.90 -21.83 0.45
C MET A 90 0.38 -21.63 1.28
N VAL A 91 1.44 -22.38 0.95
CA VAL A 91 2.76 -22.27 1.60
C VAL A 91 3.39 -20.89 1.34
N GLU A 92 3.23 -20.35 0.14
CA GLU A 92 3.74 -19.02 -0.21
C GLU A 92 2.98 -17.93 0.53
N THR A 93 1.67 -18.10 0.74
CA THR A 93 0.85 -17.18 1.54
C THR A 93 1.38 -17.06 2.98
N GLU A 94 1.79 -18.17 3.60
CA GLU A 94 2.44 -18.15 4.92
C GLU A 94 3.85 -17.51 4.85
N ALA A 95 4.59 -17.78 3.78
CA ALA A 95 5.93 -17.24 3.58
C ALA A 95 5.94 -15.71 3.36
N ILE A 96 4.84 -15.12 2.87
CA ILE A 96 4.67 -13.66 2.74
C ILE A 96 4.85 -12.98 4.11
N VAL A 97 4.34 -13.54 5.21
CA VAL A 97 4.45 -12.93 6.54
C VAL A 97 5.92 -12.82 6.96
N GLY A 98 6.69 -13.89 6.78
CA GLY A 98 8.12 -13.90 7.09
C GLY A 98 8.92 -12.97 6.19
N SER A 99 8.58 -12.91 4.89
CA SER A 99 9.21 -11.98 3.96
C SER A 99 8.87 -10.53 4.29
N PHE A 100 7.63 -10.23 4.64
CA PHE A 100 7.20 -8.90 5.05
C PHE A 100 8.01 -8.42 6.26
N ALA A 101 8.14 -9.23 7.32
CA ALA A 101 8.90 -8.85 8.50
C ALA A 101 10.37 -8.50 8.17
N ARG A 102 11.02 -9.29 7.30
CA ARG A 102 12.40 -9.03 6.86
C ARG A 102 12.53 -7.71 6.07
N HIS A 103 11.66 -7.50 5.08
CA HIS A 103 11.68 -6.28 4.29
C HIS A 103 11.33 -5.05 5.12
N PHE A 104 10.43 -5.19 6.10
CA PHE A 104 10.04 -4.09 6.96
C PHE A 104 11.19 -3.64 7.86
N MET A 105 11.93 -4.58 8.45
CA MET A 105 13.15 -4.25 9.22
C MET A 105 14.21 -3.61 8.33
N ALA A 106 14.46 -4.17 7.14
CA ALA A 106 15.43 -3.60 6.19
C ALA A 106 15.03 -2.19 5.71
N ALA A 107 13.73 -1.91 5.55
CA ALA A 107 13.24 -0.58 5.19
C ALA A 107 13.49 0.43 6.32
N PHE A 108 13.33 0.04 7.59
CA PHE A 108 13.66 0.89 8.73
C PHE A 108 15.16 1.14 8.87
N ASP A 109 15.99 0.11 8.70
CA ASP A 109 17.45 0.25 8.72
C ASP A 109 17.90 1.24 7.63
N ARG A 110 17.40 1.07 6.41
CA ARG A 110 17.67 2.00 5.30
C ARG A 110 17.21 3.41 5.59
N TRP A 111 16.03 3.57 6.20
CA TRP A 111 15.51 4.89 6.58
C TRP A 111 16.41 5.55 7.62
N ASN A 112 16.81 4.81 8.66
CA ASN A 112 17.71 5.32 9.70
C ASN A 112 19.08 5.75 9.13
N GLU A 113 19.60 5.03 8.15
CA GLU A 113 20.90 5.33 7.54
C GLU A 113 20.86 6.44 6.49
N ARG A 114 19.82 6.49 5.66
CA ARG A 114 19.79 7.30 4.43
C ARG A 114 18.69 8.35 4.39
N GLY A 115 17.91 8.48 5.46
CA GLY A 115 16.76 9.36 5.50
C GLY A 115 15.55 8.81 4.73
N PHE A 116 14.52 9.64 4.60
CA PHE A 116 13.21 9.21 4.11
C PHE A 116 13.11 9.12 2.58
N ASP A 117 13.91 9.90 1.85
CA ASP A 117 13.85 9.99 0.39
C ASP A 117 13.86 8.64 -0.35
N PRO A 118 14.69 7.65 0.05
CA PRO A 118 14.65 6.34 -0.60
C PRO A 118 13.33 5.60 -0.37
N ILE A 119 12.70 5.75 0.81
CA ILE A 119 11.41 5.11 1.12
C ILE A 119 10.29 5.77 0.31
N ALA A 120 10.29 7.09 0.24
CA ALA A 120 9.32 7.84 -0.57
C ALA A 120 9.43 7.47 -2.05
N ARG A 121 10.65 7.43 -2.61
CA ARG A 121 10.88 7.07 -4.01
C ARG A 121 10.33 5.67 -4.33
N ASP A 122 10.69 4.66 -3.54
CA ASP A 122 10.27 3.27 -3.80
C ASP A 122 8.74 3.10 -3.70
N TYR A 123 8.08 3.91 -2.87
CA TYR A 123 6.61 3.94 -2.80
C TYR A 123 6.00 4.64 -4.03
N LEU A 124 6.54 5.80 -4.43
CA LEU A 124 6.08 6.56 -5.61
C LEU A 124 6.29 5.78 -6.92
N GLU A 125 7.32 4.94 -7.00
CA GLU A 125 7.58 4.05 -8.14
C GLU A 125 6.47 3.00 -8.32
N ARG A 126 5.80 2.59 -7.24
CA ARG A 126 4.67 1.65 -7.25
C ARG A 126 3.31 2.31 -7.40
N LEU A 127 3.22 3.62 -7.22
CA LEU A 127 1.94 4.32 -7.41
C LEU A 127 1.49 4.23 -8.86
N THR A 128 0.24 3.78 -9.05
CA THR A 128 -0.43 3.69 -10.35
C THR A 128 -0.19 4.95 -11.18
N THR A 129 0.11 4.75 -12.46
CA THR A 129 0.56 5.80 -13.37
C THR A 129 -0.48 6.89 -13.50
N HIS A 130 -0.07 8.14 -13.33
CA HIS A 130 -0.85 9.31 -13.73
C HIS A 130 -0.38 9.86 -15.08
N ALA A 131 -1.05 10.91 -15.56
CA ALA A 131 -0.78 11.54 -16.86
C ALA A 131 0.72 11.80 -17.11
N ALA A 132 1.17 11.53 -18.33
CA ALA A 132 2.57 11.69 -18.73
C ALA A 132 3.10 13.11 -18.42
N GLY A 133 4.25 13.19 -17.74
CA GLY A 133 4.90 14.45 -17.37
C GLY A 133 4.53 15.00 -15.99
N GLN A 134 3.67 14.32 -15.22
CA GLN A 134 3.38 14.71 -13.84
C GLN A 134 4.54 14.37 -12.90
N ARG A 135 5.03 15.36 -12.16
CA ARG A 135 6.00 15.17 -11.07
C ARG A 135 5.25 14.79 -9.80
N ARG A 136 5.79 13.81 -9.09
CA ARG A 136 5.24 13.31 -7.84
C ARG A 136 6.27 13.47 -6.73
N GLY A 137 5.80 13.77 -5.52
CA GLY A 137 6.62 13.88 -4.33
C GLY A 137 5.80 13.55 -3.10
N ILE A 138 6.48 13.25 -1.99
CA ILE A 138 5.85 13.14 -0.67
C ILE A 138 6.37 14.33 0.14
N ASP A 139 5.46 15.13 0.67
CA ASP A 139 5.81 16.26 1.54
C ASP A 139 6.23 15.79 2.94
N VAL A 140 6.76 16.68 3.76
CA VAL A 140 7.24 16.36 5.13
C VAL A 140 6.15 15.83 6.05
N ASN A 141 4.88 16.21 5.82
CA ASN A 141 3.72 15.69 6.54
C ASN A 141 3.18 14.38 5.94
N GLY A 142 3.80 13.88 4.88
CA GLY A 142 3.41 12.65 4.20
C GLY A 142 2.40 12.84 3.08
N ASP A 143 1.90 14.03 2.81
CA ASP A 143 0.95 14.25 1.71
C ASP A 143 1.58 14.00 0.34
N LEU A 144 0.77 13.52 -0.60
CA LEU A 144 1.17 13.37 -1.98
C LEU A 144 1.13 14.74 -2.68
N LEU A 145 2.25 15.11 -3.29
CA LEU A 145 2.39 16.30 -4.11
C LEU A 145 2.34 15.92 -5.59
N LEU A 146 1.45 16.56 -6.34
CA LEU A 146 1.21 16.34 -7.76
C LEU A 146 1.47 17.65 -8.53
N GLY A 147 2.55 17.71 -9.28
CA GLY A 147 2.94 18.88 -10.06
C GLY A 147 2.91 18.62 -11.56
N THR A 148 2.32 19.52 -12.35
CA THR A 148 2.35 19.46 -13.83
C THR A 148 3.44 20.35 -14.44
N SER A 149 3.99 21.28 -13.66
CA SER A 149 5.08 22.18 -14.07
C SER A 149 5.79 22.76 -12.84
N ALA A 150 7.08 23.06 -12.97
CA ALA A 150 7.87 23.67 -11.90
C ALA A 150 7.42 25.10 -11.52
N LYS A 151 6.54 25.74 -12.32
CA LYS A 151 6.09 27.12 -12.10
C LYS A 151 4.85 27.25 -11.23
N ASN A 152 4.05 26.19 -11.09
CA ASN A 152 2.82 26.23 -10.31
C ASN A 152 3.02 25.46 -9.00
N PRO A 153 2.37 25.89 -7.90
CA PRO A 153 2.30 25.06 -6.69
C PRO A 153 1.73 23.68 -7.03
N PRO A 154 2.31 22.59 -6.49
CA PRO A 154 1.74 21.27 -6.69
C PRO A 154 0.35 21.18 -6.04
N GLU A 155 -0.53 20.41 -6.68
CA GLU A 155 -1.73 19.91 -6.03
C GLU A 155 -1.34 18.95 -4.91
N ARG A 156 -2.13 18.93 -3.85
CA ARG A 156 -1.86 18.16 -2.64
C ARG A 156 -3.01 17.21 -2.38
N ASP A 157 -2.70 15.94 -2.21
CA ASP A 157 -3.65 14.92 -1.76
C ASP A 157 -3.25 14.45 -0.36
N SER A 158 -4.16 14.61 0.61
CA SER A 158 -3.86 14.44 2.02
C SER A 158 -3.67 12.97 2.39
N LEU A 159 -2.57 12.65 3.08
CA LEU A 159 -2.35 11.30 3.61
C LEU A 159 -3.40 10.94 4.67
N LEU A 160 -3.66 11.85 5.60
CA LEU A 160 -4.59 11.61 6.71
C LEU A 160 -6.02 11.36 6.20
N ASP A 161 -6.51 12.20 5.30
CA ASP A 161 -7.84 12.00 4.70
C ASP A 161 -7.90 10.70 3.90
N GLY A 162 -6.83 10.37 3.17
CA GLY A 162 -6.73 9.11 2.43
C GLY A 162 -6.79 7.88 3.34
N LEU A 163 -6.01 7.87 4.44
CA LEU A 163 -6.01 6.78 5.42
C LEU A 163 -7.36 6.65 6.16
N ALA A 164 -8.08 7.76 6.36
CA ALA A 164 -9.40 7.74 6.98
C ALA A 164 -10.48 7.14 6.07
N ARG A 165 -10.33 7.27 4.73
CA ARG A 165 -11.29 6.72 3.76
C ARG A 165 -11.24 5.20 3.66
N VAL A 166 -10.07 4.59 3.84
CA VAL A 166 -9.84 3.14 3.70
C VAL A 166 -10.48 2.59 2.41
N ALA A 167 -10.12 3.17 1.27
CA ALA A 167 -10.87 3.04 0.02
C ALA A 167 -10.97 1.59 -0.50
N TRP A 168 -10.01 0.73 -0.14
CA TRP A 168 -9.93 -0.68 -0.53
C TRP A 168 -10.81 -1.61 0.31
N TYR A 169 -11.34 -1.19 1.47
CA TYR A 169 -12.03 -2.08 2.40
C TYR A 169 -13.54 -2.08 2.19
N ASP A 170 -14.12 -3.28 2.19
CA ASP A 170 -15.55 -3.50 2.20
C ASP A 170 -16.01 -3.84 3.63
N PRO A 171 -16.81 -2.97 4.29
CA PRO A 171 -17.28 -3.21 5.65
C PRO A 171 -18.37 -4.28 5.74
N GLU A 172 -19.11 -4.55 4.66
CA GLU A 172 -20.15 -5.58 4.63
C GLU A 172 -19.51 -6.96 4.66
N TYR A 173 -18.53 -7.18 3.78
CA TYR A 173 -17.81 -8.45 3.69
C TYR A 173 -16.61 -8.56 4.63
N ARG A 174 -16.25 -7.45 5.29
CA ARG A 174 -15.07 -7.31 6.16
C ARG A 174 -13.76 -7.72 5.47
N ALA A 175 -13.67 -7.49 4.17
CA ALA A 175 -12.61 -7.95 3.30
C ALA A 175 -12.20 -6.83 2.31
N PRO A 176 -11.14 -7.01 1.52
CA PRO A 176 -10.87 -6.10 0.41
C PRO A 176 -12.06 -6.07 -0.57
N LYS A 177 -12.28 -4.95 -1.25
CA LYS A 177 -13.32 -4.78 -2.27
C LYS A 177 -13.04 -5.63 -3.49
N LEU A 178 -14.11 -6.08 -4.14
CA LEU A 178 -14.06 -6.93 -5.33
C LEU A 178 -14.23 -6.14 -6.64
N GLY A 179 -14.19 -4.81 -6.61
CA GLY A 179 -14.43 -3.94 -7.77
C GLY A 179 -15.25 -2.72 -7.41
#